data_AF-A0AAE6CHL0-F1
#
_entry.id   AF-A0AAE6CHL0-F1
#
_cell.length_a   1.000
_cell.length_b   1.000
_cell.length_c   1.000
_cell.angle_alpha   90.00
_cell.angle_beta   90.00
_cell.angle_gamma   90.00
#
_symmetry.space_group_name_H-M   'P 1'
#
loop_
_entity.id
_entity.type
_entity.pdbx_description
1 polymer ?
#
loop_
_entity_poly.entity_id
_entity_poly.type
_entity_poly.pdbx_seq_one_letter_code
_entity_poly.pdbx_strand_id
1 'polypeptide(L)'
;MDRPTANSTKSPDVTKRRALLLTALGCLLPPLDSVQAETPQLDWFWSCNDGNRVVFSSDFNEGLYFQDIQPGKTAEPKLGTNQFSCVRNWINEQKTTMGFGGAFINYEGGDLTERWAQVQPALDNPNNKVLAFALKKPNVNNEKGRVQLDVTGKTGFKELKLKVRMYLSNSFSMLRTYPKTIDWLSLSSWWNNPHWDGNPYPFVVSVNINKPSIKEGQNQLRFAVRARTFNQTTQKWDDALWREVNQTFEVPVGQWISLEYTFIEGDAETGRFQMTAALDDQEPQTIFDIHNYTRHPLDPSPDGISIISPMKLYTSAELIDYVTANGGLLTIQWDDMKMIGCNTLADCEPDPSIPEKVRMAIPKRPSLELD
;
A
#
# COMPACT_ATOMS: atom_id res chain seq x y z
N MET A 1 -16.73 37.65 53.73
CA MET A 1 -17.95 38.44 53.95
C MET A 1 -17.54 39.89 54.00
N ASP A 2 -18.43 40.76 53.51
CA ASP A 2 -18.39 42.23 53.51
C ASP A 2 -17.77 42.94 52.29
N ARG A 3 -18.66 43.24 51.33
CA ARG A 3 -18.67 44.47 50.50
C ARG A 3 -19.48 45.53 51.26
N PRO A 4 -19.27 46.85 51.00
CA PRO A 4 -20.14 47.62 50.07
C PRO A 4 -19.36 48.67 49.20
N THR A 5 -19.62 48.86 47.89
CA THR A 5 -20.51 49.86 47.19
C THR A 5 -20.32 51.33 47.61
N ALA A 6 -20.38 52.40 46.80
CA ALA A 6 -20.51 52.71 45.37
C ALA A 6 -20.49 54.27 45.22
N ASN A 7 -20.46 54.78 43.97
CA ASN A 7 -20.82 56.14 43.43
C ASN A 7 -19.64 56.91 42.81
N SER A 8 -19.58 57.27 41.52
CA SER A 8 -20.53 57.76 40.47
C SER A 8 -20.59 59.30 40.36
N THR A 9 -20.63 59.76 39.09
CA THR A 9 -20.85 61.12 38.51
C THR A 9 -19.58 61.93 38.23
N LYS A 10 -19.36 62.57 37.06
CA LYS A 10 -20.20 62.96 35.90
C LYS A 10 -19.30 63.33 34.70
N SER A 11 -19.77 63.07 33.48
CA SER A 11 -19.27 63.59 32.19
C SER A 11 -20.13 64.79 31.73
N PRO A 12 -19.64 65.67 30.84
CA PRO A 12 -20.33 65.83 29.56
C PRO A 12 -19.40 66.07 28.34
N ASP A 13 -19.44 65.12 27.40
CA ASP A 13 -19.94 65.17 26.02
C ASP A 13 -19.63 66.30 24.98
N VAL A 14 -19.36 65.80 23.75
CA VAL A 14 -19.48 66.30 22.35
C VAL A 14 -18.80 67.61 21.84
N THR A 15 -18.26 67.80 20.61
CA THR A 15 -18.26 67.09 19.30
C THR A 15 -17.24 67.72 18.30
N LYS A 16 -16.68 66.91 17.35
CA LYS A 16 -16.36 67.16 15.91
C LYS A 16 -15.39 68.33 15.53
N ARG A 17 -14.54 68.30 14.48
CA ARG A 17 -14.42 67.53 13.20
C ARG A 17 -13.03 67.85 12.55
N ARG A 18 -12.44 66.86 11.83
CA ARG A 18 -11.62 66.86 10.58
C ARG A 18 -10.83 68.13 10.16
N ALA A 19 -9.70 68.12 9.47
CA ALA A 19 -8.66 67.17 9.00
C ALA A 19 -7.75 68.03 8.08
N LEU A 20 -6.43 67.83 8.04
CA LEU A 20 -5.65 68.00 6.79
C LEU A 20 -4.26 67.34 6.86
N LEU A 21 -3.91 66.75 5.72
CA LEU A 21 -2.71 66.04 5.30
C LEU A 21 -1.36 66.67 5.68
N LEU A 22 -0.38 65.81 5.96
CA LEU A 22 0.97 65.96 5.40
C LEU A 22 1.62 64.59 5.17
N THR A 23 2.08 64.38 3.94
CA THR A 23 2.83 63.24 3.41
C THR A 23 4.29 63.30 3.83
N ALA A 24 4.88 62.17 4.26
CA ALA A 24 6.33 61.92 4.18
C ALA A 24 6.66 60.42 4.23
N LEU A 25 7.43 60.01 3.22
CA LEU A 25 8.28 58.83 3.01
C LEU A 25 8.20 57.66 4.02
N GLY A 26 7.72 56.51 3.54
CA GLY A 26 7.91 55.20 4.18
C GLY A 26 9.09 54.45 3.56
N CYS A 27 10.23 54.41 4.28
CA CYS A 27 11.15 53.27 4.25
C CYS A 27 10.95 52.52 5.56
N LEU A 28 10.03 51.55 5.56
CA LEU A 28 9.84 50.61 6.64
C LEU A 28 10.39 49.26 6.18
N LEU A 29 11.49 48.84 6.80
CA LEU A 29 11.89 47.45 6.84
C LEU A 29 10.74 46.65 7.49
N PRO A 30 10.34 45.50 6.94
CA PRO A 30 9.35 44.66 7.60
C PRO A 30 9.91 44.14 8.93
N PRO A 31 9.05 43.89 9.93
CA PRO A 31 9.47 43.25 11.17
C PRO A 31 10.04 41.86 10.86
N LEU A 32 11.03 41.45 11.66
CA LEU A 32 11.44 40.06 11.78
C LEU A 32 10.25 39.26 12.31
N ASP A 33 9.41 38.79 11.40
CA ASP A 33 8.49 37.71 11.69
C ASP A 33 9.34 36.49 12.02
N SER A 34 9.03 35.90 13.17
CA SER A 34 9.48 34.58 13.56
C SER A 34 9.21 33.62 12.39
N VAL A 35 10.25 33.22 11.68
CA VAL A 35 10.21 32.03 10.84
C VAL A 35 10.01 30.88 11.82
N GLN A 36 8.74 30.53 12.08
CA GLN A 36 8.44 29.17 12.50
C GLN A 36 9.10 28.29 11.45
N ALA A 37 10.07 27.49 11.89
CA ALA A 37 10.54 26.39 11.08
C ALA A 37 9.34 25.46 10.89
N GLU A 38 8.60 25.67 9.80
CA GLU A 38 7.63 24.70 9.31
C GLU A 38 8.42 23.44 9.01
N THR A 39 8.22 22.42 9.83
CA THR A 39 8.68 21.06 9.54
C THR A 39 8.20 20.69 8.13
N PRO A 40 9.11 20.34 7.22
CA PRO A 40 8.75 20.06 5.83
C PRO A 40 7.87 18.81 5.78
N GLN A 41 6.61 18.99 5.41
CA GLN A 41 5.61 17.93 5.33
C GLN A 41 5.67 17.27 3.94
N LEU A 42 5.92 15.96 3.90
CA LEU A 42 6.22 15.18 2.70
C LEU A 42 4.96 14.54 2.08
N ASP A 43 4.84 14.60 0.75
CA ASP A 43 3.79 13.94 -0.03
C ASP A 43 3.97 12.41 -0.06
N TRP A 44 2.87 11.65 0.00
CA TRP A 44 2.85 10.19 0.20
C TRP A 44 2.88 9.38 -1.09
N PHE A 45 2.45 9.96 -2.21
CA PHE A 45 2.24 9.26 -3.46
C PHE A 45 2.81 10.08 -4.61
N TRP A 46 3.94 9.64 -5.14
CA TRP A 46 4.59 10.32 -6.25
C TRP A 46 4.50 9.40 -7.44
N SER A 47 3.77 9.83 -8.47
CA SER A 47 3.88 9.20 -9.78
C SER A 47 4.59 10.11 -10.76
N CYS A 48 5.71 9.62 -11.28
CA CYS A 48 6.42 10.23 -12.39
C CYS A 48 6.15 9.37 -13.61
N ASN A 49 5.57 9.98 -14.64
CA ASN A 49 5.41 9.37 -15.96
C ASN A 49 6.32 10.13 -16.93
N ASP A 50 7.32 9.46 -17.48
CA ASP A 50 8.18 10.02 -18.54
C ASP A 50 7.67 9.68 -19.96
N GLY A 51 6.48 9.08 -20.06
CA GLY A 51 5.86 8.58 -21.28
C GLY A 51 5.86 7.06 -21.34
N ASN A 52 6.87 6.39 -20.77
CA ASN A 52 7.14 4.97 -20.94
C ASN A 52 7.18 4.20 -19.61
N ARG A 53 7.46 4.89 -18.50
CA ARG A 53 7.60 4.32 -17.16
C ARG A 53 6.78 5.09 -16.14
N VAL A 54 6.13 4.38 -15.23
CA VAL A 54 5.44 4.98 -14.08
C VAL A 54 6.08 4.52 -12.79
N VAL A 55 6.55 5.46 -11.96
CA VAL A 55 7.04 5.17 -10.59
C VAL A 55 5.92 5.45 -9.58
N PHE A 56 5.87 4.72 -8.46
CA PHE A 56 4.98 4.95 -7.33
C PHE A 56 5.79 4.71 -6.05
N SER A 57 5.68 5.54 -5.01
CA SER A 57 6.36 5.29 -3.73
C SER A 57 5.62 5.92 -2.54
N SER A 58 5.73 5.30 -1.35
CA SER A 58 5.20 5.79 -0.06
C SER A 58 6.03 5.24 1.11
N ASP A 59 6.40 6.10 2.07
CA ASP A 59 7.11 5.79 3.34
C ASP A 59 6.23 5.99 4.59
N PHE A 60 4.97 6.32 4.36
CA PHE A 60 3.90 6.49 5.34
C PHE A 60 4.13 7.44 6.52
N ASN A 61 5.04 8.42 6.44
CA ASN A 61 5.50 9.14 7.63
C ASN A 61 4.72 10.40 8.09
N GLU A 62 3.93 11.15 7.28
CA GLU A 62 3.28 12.40 7.77
C GLU A 62 1.95 12.87 7.14
N GLY A 63 0.81 12.79 7.86
CA GLY A 63 -0.44 13.49 7.49
C GLY A 63 -1.51 12.72 6.72
N LEU A 64 -1.34 11.41 6.47
CA LEU A 64 -2.39 10.57 5.88
C LEU A 64 -3.30 10.00 6.97
N TYR A 65 -4.60 10.05 6.70
CA TYR A 65 -5.60 9.27 7.37
C TYR A 65 -6.60 8.77 6.33
N PHE A 66 -7.07 7.53 6.49
CA PHE A 66 -8.23 7.04 5.75
C PHE A 66 -9.46 7.55 6.50
N GLN A 67 -10.32 8.33 5.84
CA GLN A 67 -11.54 8.78 6.49
C GLN A 67 -12.47 7.58 6.71
N ASP A 68 -13.10 7.53 7.89
CA ASP A 68 -14.02 6.47 8.31
C ASP A 68 -14.93 5.99 7.19
N ILE A 69 -14.91 4.68 7.01
CA ILE A 69 -15.53 4.00 5.88
C ILE A 69 -16.90 3.50 6.32
N GLN A 70 -17.92 4.03 5.68
CA GLN A 70 -19.26 3.45 5.73
C GLN A 70 -19.22 2.02 5.17
N PRO A 71 -19.98 1.06 5.72
CA PRO A 71 -19.99 -0.31 5.23
C PRO A 71 -20.17 -0.43 3.71
N GLY A 72 -19.35 -1.25 3.08
CA GLY A 72 -19.39 -1.49 1.63
C GLY A 72 -18.77 -0.39 0.74
N LYS A 73 -18.03 0.57 1.30
CA LYS A 73 -17.28 1.58 0.53
C LYS A 73 -15.77 1.31 0.52
N THR A 74 -15.10 1.78 -0.53
CA THR A 74 -13.63 1.94 -0.55
C THR A 74 -13.24 3.14 0.32
N ALA A 75 -12.05 3.09 0.94
CA ALA A 75 -11.42 4.31 1.44
C ALA A 75 -10.48 4.85 0.39
N GLU A 76 -10.76 6.06 -0.06
CA GLU A 76 -9.79 6.87 -0.78
C GLU A 76 -8.86 7.55 0.25
N PRO A 77 -7.55 7.64 -0.04
CA PRO A 77 -6.64 8.43 0.78
C PRO A 77 -7.02 9.92 0.69
N LYS A 78 -6.96 10.65 1.81
CA LYS A 78 -7.11 12.12 1.83
C LYS A 78 -5.77 12.80 2.14
N LEU A 79 -5.48 13.88 1.40
CA LEU A 79 -4.27 14.70 1.54
C LEU A 79 -4.51 15.91 2.45
N GLY A 80 -3.50 16.31 3.22
CA GLY A 80 -3.33 17.69 3.69
C GLY A 80 -2.74 18.55 2.57
N THR A 81 -3.16 19.81 2.42
CA THR A 81 -2.80 20.65 1.28
C THR A 81 -1.37 21.19 1.35
N ASN A 82 -0.48 20.83 0.40
CA ASN A 82 0.32 21.72 -0.49
C ASN A 82 1.68 21.13 -0.97
N GLN A 83 1.80 20.98 -2.30
CA GLN A 83 3.02 21.04 -3.16
C GLN A 83 3.85 19.76 -3.49
N PHE A 84 3.69 19.26 -4.73
CA PHE A 84 4.74 19.11 -5.77
C PHE A 84 4.18 19.60 -7.12
N SER A 85 4.98 20.30 -7.95
CA SER A 85 4.53 20.76 -9.27
C SER A 85 4.25 19.62 -10.24
N CYS A 86 4.93 18.47 -10.14
CA CYS A 86 4.59 17.27 -10.92
C CYS A 86 3.30 16.60 -10.46
N VAL A 87 3.01 16.57 -9.15
CA VAL A 87 1.75 16.07 -8.57
C VAL A 87 0.57 16.99 -8.94
N ARG A 88 0.81 18.30 -8.94
CA ARG A 88 -0.19 19.31 -9.32
C ARG A 88 -0.45 19.35 -10.83
N ASN A 89 0.59 19.10 -11.65
CA ASN A 89 0.44 18.92 -13.09
C ASN A 89 -0.27 17.60 -13.40
N TRP A 90 -0.01 16.50 -12.68
CA TRP A 90 -0.69 15.21 -12.86
C TRP A 90 -2.21 15.24 -12.60
N ILE A 91 -2.68 15.93 -11.56
CA ILE A 91 -4.13 16.13 -11.31
C ILE A 91 -4.77 16.91 -12.47
N ASN A 92 -4.03 17.85 -13.08
CA ASN A 92 -4.52 18.72 -14.16
C ASN A 92 -4.28 18.16 -15.57
N GLU A 93 -3.34 17.24 -15.77
CA GLU A 93 -2.91 16.65 -17.04
C GLU A 93 -3.49 15.24 -17.25
N GLN A 94 -4.80 15.12 -17.04
CA GLN A 94 -5.61 13.93 -17.35
C GLN A 94 -5.69 13.59 -18.87
N LYS A 95 -4.61 13.74 -19.65
CA LYS A 95 -4.61 13.53 -21.11
C LYS A 95 -3.32 12.92 -21.69
N THR A 96 -2.71 11.92 -21.05
CA THR A 96 -1.75 11.03 -21.74
C THR A 96 -2.02 9.55 -21.42
N THR A 97 -1.64 8.68 -22.36
CA THR A 97 -2.15 7.32 -22.62
C THR A 97 -1.64 6.20 -21.70
N MET A 98 -0.80 6.49 -20.72
CA MET A 98 -0.21 5.53 -19.78
C MET A 98 -0.26 6.11 -18.35
N GLY A 99 -0.58 5.30 -17.33
CA GLY A 99 -0.61 5.77 -15.94
C GLY A 99 -1.40 4.87 -14.99
N PHE A 100 -1.16 4.99 -13.69
CA PHE A 100 -2.04 4.40 -12.68
C PHE A 100 -3.41 5.12 -12.70
N GLY A 101 -4.50 4.35 -12.74
CA GLY A 101 -5.88 4.83 -12.64
C GLY A 101 -6.26 5.29 -11.23
N GLY A 102 -5.56 4.81 -10.20
CA GLY A 102 -5.72 5.24 -8.81
C GLY A 102 -5.20 4.21 -7.82
N ALA A 103 -5.13 4.59 -6.54
CA ALA A 103 -4.79 3.72 -5.42
C ALA A 103 -5.80 3.92 -4.28
N PHE A 104 -6.39 2.84 -3.76
CA PHE A 104 -7.43 2.91 -2.72
C PHE A 104 -7.44 1.67 -1.84
N ILE A 105 -7.90 1.81 -0.59
CA ILE A 105 -8.12 0.65 0.27
C ILE A 105 -9.50 0.06 0.00
N ASN A 106 -9.51 -1.22 -0.34
CA ASN A 106 -10.70 -2.00 -0.59
C ASN A 106 -10.93 -3.00 0.55
N TYR A 107 -12.13 -2.91 1.14
CA TYR A 107 -12.57 -3.77 2.22
C TYR A 107 -13.57 -4.83 1.76
N GLU A 108 -14.16 -4.68 0.58
CA GLU A 108 -15.29 -5.44 0.03
C GLU A 108 -16.60 -5.34 0.86
N GLY A 109 -16.55 -5.39 2.19
CA GLY A 109 -17.72 -5.28 3.07
C GLY A 109 -17.34 -4.98 4.53
N GLY A 110 -18.32 -4.83 5.42
CA GLY A 110 -18.16 -4.73 6.88
C GLY A 110 -17.96 -3.33 7.49
N ASP A 111 -17.54 -3.22 8.75
CA ASP A 111 -17.24 -1.96 9.47
C ASP A 111 -15.95 -1.99 10.33
N LEU A 112 -15.58 -0.87 10.97
CA LEU A 112 -14.32 -0.73 11.73
C LEU A 112 -14.19 -1.67 12.94
N THR A 113 -15.30 -2.26 13.40
CA THR A 113 -15.29 -3.26 14.46
C THR A 113 -14.80 -4.61 13.95
N GLU A 114 -14.84 -4.84 12.63
CA GLU A 114 -14.48 -6.10 11.99
C GLU A 114 -13.10 -6.05 11.34
N ARG A 115 -12.70 -4.90 10.80
CA ARG A 115 -11.44 -4.72 10.05
C ARG A 115 -11.11 -3.26 9.86
N TRP A 116 -9.84 -2.96 9.62
CA TRP A 116 -9.38 -1.59 9.38
C TRP A 116 -8.05 -1.55 8.62
N ALA A 117 -7.80 -0.43 7.94
CA ALA A 117 -6.48 0.02 7.52
C ALA A 117 -6.19 1.37 8.16
N GLN A 118 -5.03 1.52 8.80
CA GLN A 118 -4.67 2.74 9.53
C GLN A 118 -3.19 3.03 9.36
N VAL A 119 -2.88 4.31 9.25
CA VAL A 119 -1.52 4.79 9.48
C VAL A 119 -1.32 4.89 10.98
N GLN A 120 -0.33 4.18 11.48
CA GLN A 120 -0.03 4.15 12.91
C GLN A 120 1.46 3.94 13.14
N PRO A 121 1.97 4.17 14.35
CA PRO A 121 3.34 3.81 14.70
C PRO A 121 3.66 2.33 14.39
N ALA A 122 4.87 2.06 13.91
CA ALA A 122 5.37 0.71 13.75
C ALA A 122 5.43 0.01 15.11
N LEU A 123 5.15 -1.30 15.15
CA LEU A 123 5.11 -2.06 16.41
C LEU A 123 6.46 -2.14 17.11
N ASP A 124 7.55 -2.07 16.35
CA ASP A 124 8.93 -2.16 16.81
C ASP A 124 9.64 -0.79 16.90
N ASN A 125 9.09 0.23 16.25
CA ASN A 125 9.63 1.60 16.28
C ASN A 125 8.50 2.64 16.28
N PRO A 126 8.11 3.16 17.45
CA PRO A 126 7.01 4.12 17.59
C PRO A 126 7.22 5.46 16.85
N ASN A 127 8.46 5.79 16.47
CA ASN A 127 8.76 7.02 15.73
C ASN A 127 8.56 6.87 14.22
N ASN A 128 8.48 5.64 13.72
CA ASN A 128 8.16 5.35 12.32
C ASN A 128 6.65 5.14 12.18
N LYS A 129 6.00 5.77 11.21
CA LYS A 129 4.61 5.45 10.88
C LYS A 129 4.55 4.52 9.69
N VAL A 130 3.58 3.62 9.72
CA VAL A 130 3.41 2.55 8.73
C VAL A 130 1.94 2.36 8.42
N LEU A 131 1.65 1.78 7.25
CA LEU A 131 0.29 1.35 6.92
C LEU A 131 0.03 -0.02 7.54
N ALA A 132 -0.92 -0.11 8.48
CA ALA A 132 -1.30 -1.36 9.10
C ALA A 132 -2.70 -1.80 8.67
N PHE A 133 -2.87 -3.08 8.39
CA PHE A 133 -4.15 -3.74 8.14
C PHE A 133 -4.46 -4.71 9.27
N ALA A 134 -5.72 -4.80 9.69
CA ALA A 134 -6.14 -5.84 10.62
C ALA A 134 -7.52 -6.43 10.30
N LEU A 135 -7.70 -7.69 10.72
CA LEU A 135 -8.96 -8.44 10.67
C LEU A 135 -9.33 -8.93 12.08
N LYS A 136 -10.38 -8.34 12.66
CA LYS A 136 -11.00 -8.73 13.93
C LYS A 136 -12.14 -9.72 13.75
N LYS A 137 -12.87 -9.65 12.63
CA LYS A 137 -13.98 -10.54 12.27
C LYS A 137 -14.02 -10.72 10.75
N PRO A 138 -14.64 -11.80 10.24
CA PRO A 138 -14.89 -11.93 8.82
C PRO A 138 -15.85 -10.81 8.36
N ASN A 139 -15.38 -9.96 7.45
CA ASN A 139 -16.10 -8.75 7.05
C ASN A 139 -16.80 -8.85 5.69
N VAL A 140 -16.75 -10.01 5.05
CA VAL A 140 -17.42 -10.26 3.79
C VAL A 140 -18.28 -11.51 3.91
N ASN A 141 -19.59 -11.30 3.93
CA ASN A 141 -20.62 -12.35 4.01
C ASN A 141 -20.41 -13.36 5.16
N ASN A 142 -19.69 -12.99 6.22
CA ASN A 142 -19.25 -13.87 7.31
C ASN A 142 -18.38 -15.08 6.90
N GLU A 143 -17.89 -15.13 5.65
CA GLU A 143 -17.14 -16.28 5.12
C GLU A 143 -15.63 -16.01 5.03
N LYS A 144 -15.26 -14.74 4.92
CA LYS A 144 -13.89 -14.29 4.65
C LYS A 144 -13.69 -12.87 5.18
N GLY A 145 -12.44 -12.51 5.42
CA GLY A 145 -12.07 -11.15 5.79
C GLY A 145 -11.02 -10.59 4.85
N ARG A 146 -11.18 -9.33 4.44
CA ARG A 146 -10.35 -8.63 3.46
C ARG A 146 -10.07 -7.18 3.89
N VAL A 147 -8.80 -6.82 3.82
CA VAL A 147 -8.30 -5.45 3.69
C VAL A 147 -7.19 -5.49 2.64
N GLN A 148 -7.26 -4.65 1.61
CA GLN A 148 -6.22 -4.60 0.59
C GLN A 148 -6.05 -3.19 0.04
N LEU A 149 -4.83 -2.83 -0.31
CA LEU A 149 -4.56 -1.70 -1.21
C LEU A 149 -4.75 -2.22 -2.63
N ASP A 150 -5.62 -1.59 -3.42
CA ASP A 150 -5.73 -1.83 -4.85
C ASP A 150 -5.11 -0.64 -5.58
N VAL A 151 -4.28 -0.94 -6.58
CA VAL A 151 -3.75 0.02 -7.54
C VAL A 151 -4.21 -0.40 -8.93
N THR A 152 -4.88 0.51 -9.64
CA THR A 152 -5.38 0.25 -10.99
C THR A 152 -4.48 0.91 -12.01
N GLY A 153 -4.39 0.36 -13.22
CA GLY A 153 -3.81 0.99 -14.40
C GLY A 153 -4.89 1.60 -15.29
N LYS A 154 -4.59 2.70 -15.99
CA LYS A 154 -5.40 3.18 -17.13
C LYS A 154 -5.20 2.29 -18.36
N THR A 155 -4.01 1.71 -18.49
CA THR A 155 -3.61 0.64 -19.42
C THR A 155 -2.94 -0.46 -18.62
N GLY A 156 -2.94 -1.70 -19.12
CA GLY A 156 -2.26 -2.80 -18.45
C GLY A 156 -0.74 -2.68 -18.54
N PHE A 157 -0.05 -3.06 -17.45
CA PHE A 157 1.41 -3.07 -17.38
C PHE A 157 1.96 -4.41 -17.87
N LYS A 158 2.89 -4.37 -18.84
CA LYS A 158 3.58 -5.57 -19.35
C LYS A 158 4.70 -6.01 -18.42
N GLU A 159 5.34 -5.06 -17.76
CA GLU A 159 6.32 -5.33 -16.72
C GLU A 159 6.00 -4.48 -15.49
N LEU A 160 6.11 -5.11 -14.31
CA LEU A 160 5.90 -4.45 -13.04
C LEU A 160 6.95 -4.92 -12.03
N LYS A 161 7.69 -3.96 -11.46
CA LYS A 161 8.61 -4.16 -10.34
C LYS A 161 8.02 -3.54 -9.09
N LEU A 162 7.96 -4.28 -7.98
CA LEU A 162 7.45 -3.80 -6.70
C LEU A 162 8.47 -4.12 -5.61
N LYS A 163 8.77 -3.15 -4.77
CA LYS A 163 9.45 -3.31 -3.50
C LYS A 163 8.52 -2.85 -2.39
N VAL A 164 8.46 -3.59 -1.29
CA VAL A 164 7.67 -3.24 -0.11
C VAL A 164 8.22 -3.94 1.12
N ARG A 165 8.17 -3.28 2.28
CA ARG A 165 8.45 -3.93 3.56
C ARG A 165 7.17 -4.45 4.20
N MET A 166 7.27 -5.62 4.83
CA MET A 166 6.16 -6.29 5.50
C MET A 166 6.57 -6.70 6.90
N TYR A 167 5.67 -6.54 7.86
CA TYR A 167 5.79 -7.05 9.23
C TYR A 167 4.52 -7.81 9.60
N LEU A 168 4.66 -9.10 9.91
CA LEU A 168 3.56 -9.90 10.44
C LEU A 168 3.54 -9.80 11.97
N SER A 169 2.41 -9.41 12.56
CA SER A 169 2.30 -9.30 14.02
C SER A 169 2.54 -10.65 14.72
N ASN A 170 2.92 -10.61 16.00
CA ASN A 170 3.15 -11.83 16.79
C ASN A 170 1.97 -12.81 16.80
N SER A 171 0.73 -12.33 16.60
CA SER A 171 -0.46 -13.20 16.48
C SER A 171 -0.40 -14.16 15.29
N PHE A 172 0.39 -13.90 14.25
CA PHE A 172 0.62 -14.86 13.17
C PHE A 172 1.31 -16.15 13.65
N SER A 173 2.05 -16.11 14.76
CA SER A 173 2.65 -17.32 15.36
C SER A 173 1.59 -18.36 15.75
N MET A 174 0.37 -17.93 16.09
CA MET A 174 -0.75 -18.83 16.41
C MET A 174 -1.11 -19.71 15.22
N LEU A 175 -0.94 -19.22 13.98
CA LEU A 175 -1.22 -20.00 12.78
C LEU A 175 -0.35 -21.25 12.66
N ARG A 176 0.82 -21.30 13.32
CA ARG A 176 1.69 -22.49 13.34
C ARG A 176 1.00 -23.68 14.00
N THR A 177 0.10 -23.43 14.96
CA THR A 177 -0.67 -24.47 15.67
C THR A 177 -2.08 -24.66 15.10
N TYR A 178 -2.47 -23.93 14.07
CA TYR A 178 -3.75 -24.13 13.41
C TYR A 178 -3.82 -25.54 12.80
N PRO A 179 -4.85 -26.36 13.13
CA PRO A 179 -4.83 -27.79 12.86
C PRO A 179 -4.93 -28.15 11.37
N LYS A 180 -5.58 -27.32 10.55
CA LYS A 180 -5.78 -27.60 9.13
C LYS A 180 -4.69 -26.96 8.27
N THR A 181 -4.72 -27.29 6.99
CA THR A 181 -3.90 -26.64 5.98
C THR A 181 -4.32 -25.18 5.84
N ILE A 182 -3.33 -24.29 5.67
CA ILE A 182 -3.51 -22.91 5.23
C ILE A 182 -3.03 -22.88 3.79
N ASP A 183 -3.94 -22.70 2.85
CA ASP A 183 -3.65 -22.51 1.42
C ASP A 183 -4.26 -21.20 0.87
N TRP A 184 -4.95 -20.46 1.73
CA TRP A 184 -5.57 -19.18 1.43
C TRP A 184 -5.42 -18.18 2.58
N LEU A 185 -4.29 -17.49 2.55
CA LEU A 185 -4.04 -16.25 3.27
C LEU A 185 -3.19 -15.37 2.34
N SER A 186 -3.84 -14.52 1.55
CA SER A 186 -3.21 -13.78 0.46
C SER A 186 -2.53 -12.51 0.95
N LEU A 187 -1.32 -12.27 0.45
CA LEU A 187 -0.45 -11.11 0.72
C LEU A 187 -0.40 -10.13 -0.45
N SER A 188 -0.54 -10.64 -1.69
CA SER A 188 -0.68 -9.81 -2.88
C SER A 188 -1.46 -10.53 -3.99
N SER A 189 -1.98 -9.77 -4.95
CA SER A 189 -2.68 -10.29 -6.13
C SER A 189 -2.36 -9.44 -7.36
N TRP A 190 -2.13 -10.08 -8.50
CA TRP A 190 -1.66 -9.46 -9.74
C TRP A 190 -2.64 -9.85 -10.85
N TRP A 191 -3.55 -8.94 -11.19
CA TRP A 191 -4.66 -9.20 -12.10
C TRP A 191 -4.29 -8.77 -13.51
N ASN A 192 -4.03 -9.76 -14.36
CA ASN A 192 -4.00 -9.60 -15.79
C ASN A 192 -5.40 -9.96 -16.28
N ASN A 193 -6.28 -8.96 -16.33
CA ASN A 193 -7.74 -9.08 -16.51
C ASN A 193 -8.47 -9.66 -15.28
N PRO A 194 -9.10 -8.81 -14.44
CA PRO A 194 -9.93 -9.27 -13.33
C PRO A 194 -11.25 -9.89 -13.81
N HIS A 195 -11.68 -11.00 -13.21
CA HIS A 195 -12.89 -11.72 -13.67
C HIS A 195 -14.21 -10.93 -13.60
N TRP A 196 -14.26 -9.80 -12.90
CA TRP A 196 -15.45 -8.96 -12.72
C TRP A 196 -15.57 -7.82 -13.73
N ASP A 197 -14.62 -7.65 -14.65
CA ASP A 197 -14.67 -6.59 -15.68
C ASP A 197 -15.33 -7.02 -17.00
N GLY A 198 -15.72 -8.30 -17.11
CA GLY A 198 -16.32 -8.87 -18.31
C GLY A 198 -15.32 -9.38 -19.35
N ASN A 199 -14.01 -9.27 -19.12
CA ASN A 199 -12.98 -9.80 -20.00
C ASN A 199 -13.05 -11.35 -20.05
N PRO A 200 -13.13 -11.97 -21.24
CA PRO A 200 -13.28 -13.42 -21.39
C PRO A 200 -12.06 -14.24 -20.95
N TYR A 201 -10.93 -13.59 -20.64
CA TYR A 201 -9.65 -14.21 -20.31
C TYR A 201 -9.10 -13.80 -18.94
N PRO A 202 -9.83 -13.98 -17.82
CA PRO A 202 -9.34 -13.52 -16.54
C PRO A 202 -8.17 -14.34 -16.02
N PHE A 203 -7.14 -13.66 -15.55
CA PHE A 203 -5.95 -14.29 -15.00
C PHE A 203 -5.45 -13.59 -13.75
N VAL A 204 -4.98 -14.37 -12.78
CA VAL A 204 -4.41 -13.82 -11.55
C VAL A 204 -3.21 -14.64 -11.07
N VAL A 205 -2.15 -13.94 -10.69
CA VAL A 205 -1.11 -14.48 -9.81
C VAL A 205 -1.39 -14.02 -8.39
N SER A 206 -1.32 -14.91 -7.40
CA SER A 206 -1.50 -14.57 -5.99
C SER A 206 -0.38 -15.13 -5.14
N VAL A 207 0.19 -14.29 -4.28
CA VAL A 207 1.15 -14.70 -3.24
C VAL A 207 0.40 -14.87 -1.93
N ASN A 208 0.68 -15.95 -1.22
CA ASN A 208 -0.03 -16.37 -0.02
C ASN A 208 0.95 -16.88 1.05
N ILE A 209 0.49 -16.92 2.29
CA ILE A 209 1.06 -17.79 3.31
C ILE A 209 0.48 -19.18 3.14
N ASN A 210 1.36 -20.19 3.17
CA ASN A 210 1.02 -21.59 3.21
C ASN A 210 1.54 -22.25 4.48
N LYS A 211 0.78 -23.20 4.99
CA LYS A 211 1.19 -24.11 6.06
C LYS A 211 0.45 -25.43 5.88
N PRO A 212 1.14 -26.58 5.75
CA PRO A 212 0.49 -27.89 5.73
C PRO A 212 -0.33 -28.18 6.99
N SER A 213 -1.15 -29.24 6.98
CA SER A 213 -1.86 -29.62 8.20
C SER A 213 -0.87 -30.09 9.29
N ILE A 214 -1.23 -29.96 10.56
CA ILE A 214 -0.32 -30.40 11.66
C ILE A 214 -0.02 -31.91 11.60
N LYS A 215 -0.87 -32.69 10.94
CA LYS A 215 -0.68 -34.13 10.72
C LYS A 215 0.48 -34.44 9.79
N GLU A 216 0.85 -33.49 8.93
CA GLU A 216 1.98 -33.60 8.01
C GLU A 216 3.31 -33.18 8.68
N GLY A 217 3.29 -32.79 9.96
CA GLY A 217 4.48 -32.52 10.77
C GLY A 217 5.20 -31.21 10.45
N GLN A 218 4.70 -30.40 9.51
CA GLN A 218 5.25 -29.10 9.14
C GLN A 218 4.36 -27.97 9.68
N ASN A 219 4.94 -27.11 10.53
CA ASN A 219 4.23 -26.01 11.19
C ASN A 219 4.78 -24.62 10.83
N GLN A 220 5.80 -24.56 9.98
CA GLN A 220 6.37 -23.31 9.49
C GLN A 220 5.39 -22.61 8.54
N LEU A 221 5.32 -21.29 8.65
CA LEU A 221 4.66 -20.46 7.64
C LEU A 221 5.62 -20.33 6.46
N ARG A 222 5.15 -20.63 5.25
CA ARG A 222 5.92 -20.57 4.01
C ARG A 222 5.25 -19.62 3.03
N PHE A 223 6.04 -18.99 2.16
CA PHE A 223 5.45 -18.33 1.00
C PHE A 223 4.94 -19.38 0.01
N ALA A 224 3.81 -19.09 -0.61
CA ALA A 224 3.28 -19.83 -1.74
C ALA A 224 2.79 -18.87 -2.82
N VAL A 225 2.97 -19.25 -4.07
CA VAL A 225 2.48 -18.50 -5.22
C VAL A 225 1.68 -19.42 -6.13
N ARG A 226 0.62 -18.89 -6.74
CA ARG A 226 -0.19 -19.60 -7.74
C ARG A 226 -0.68 -18.68 -8.84
N ALA A 227 -0.70 -19.18 -10.06
CA ALA A 227 -1.43 -18.60 -11.17
C ALA A 227 -2.74 -19.37 -11.41
N ARG A 228 -3.82 -18.65 -11.75
CA ARG A 228 -5.10 -19.26 -12.07
C ARG A 228 -5.81 -18.50 -13.19
N THR A 229 -6.60 -19.25 -13.94
CA THR A 229 -7.61 -18.75 -14.88
C THR A 229 -8.99 -18.86 -14.27
N PHE A 230 -9.91 -18.00 -14.71
CA PHE A 230 -11.32 -18.08 -14.31
C PHE A 230 -12.17 -18.59 -15.46
N ASN A 231 -12.85 -19.71 -15.24
CA ASN A 231 -13.78 -20.28 -16.18
C ASN A 231 -15.12 -19.53 -16.09
N GLN A 232 -15.36 -18.62 -17.05
CA GLN A 232 -16.58 -17.83 -17.09
C GLN A 232 -17.86 -18.67 -17.23
N THR A 233 -17.80 -19.85 -17.84
CA THR A 233 -18.96 -20.73 -18.01
C THR A 233 -19.39 -21.36 -16.69
N THR A 234 -18.43 -21.85 -15.90
CA THR A 234 -18.71 -22.52 -14.62
C THR A 234 -18.73 -21.55 -13.43
N GLN A 235 -18.31 -20.30 -13.65
CA GLN A 235 -18.14 -19.26 -12.63
C GLN A 235 -17.18 -19.71 -11.51
N LYS A 236 -16.11 -20.41 -11.89
CA LYS A 236 -15.11 -20.97 -10.96
C LYS A 236 -13.70 -20.66 -11.42
N TRP A 237 -12.83 -20.50 -10.44
CA TRP A 237 -11.39 -20.55 -10.68
C TRP A 237 -10.98 -21.98 -11.00
N ASP A 238 -10.18 -22.16 -12.05
CA ASP A 238 -9.61 -23.45 -12.37
C ASP A 238 -8.57 -23.86 -11.32
N ASP A 239 -8.20 -25.15 -11.34
CA ASP A 239 -6.99 -25.62 -10.66
C ASP A 239 -5.79 -24.82 -11.19
N ALA A 240 -4.85 -24.53 -10.30
CA ALA A 240 -3.75 -23.61 -10.61
C ALA A 240 -3.01 -24.02 -11.88
N LEU A 241 -2.84 -23.06 -12.81
CA LEU A 241 -2.03 -23.25 -14.03
C LEU A 241 -0.60 -23.61 -13.66
N TRP A 242 -0.10 -22.98 -12.60
CA TRP A 242 1.09 -23.39 -11.87
C TRP A 242 0.98 -22.94 -10.41
N ARG A 243 1.68 -23.64 -9.53
CA ARG A 243 1.75 -23.36 -8.09
C ARG A 243 3.10 -23.77 -7.54
N GLU A 244 3.65 -22.96 -6.65
CA GLU A 244 4.86 -23.27 -5.91
C GLU A 244 4.71 -22.90 -4.43
N VAL A 245 5.36 -23.66 -3.55
CA VAL A 245 5.50 -23.36 -2.12
C VAL A 245 6.99 -23.39 -1.82
N ASN A 246 7.54 -22.30 -1.31
CA ASN A 246 8.96 -22.24 -0.96
C ASN A 246 9.20 -23.09 0.30
N GLN A 247 10.04 -24.11 0.20
CA GLN A 247 10.28 -25.08 1.28
C GLN A 247 11.42 -24.69 2.22
N THR A 248 12.23 -23.69 1.85
CA THR A 248 13.49 -23.39 2.54
C THR A 248 13.39 -22.12 3.39
N PHE A 249 12.69 -21.09 2.92
CA PHE A 249 12.48 -19.82 3.61
C PHE A 249 11.26 -19.88 4.52
N GLU A 250 11.45 -19.68 5.82
CA GLU A 250 10.34 -19.55 6.78
C GLU A 250 9.92 -18.09 6.82
N VAL A 251 8.63 -17.81 6.68
CA VAL A 251 8.11 -16.44 6.78
C VAL A 251 8.24 -16.00 8.24
N PRO A 252 9.04 -14.96 8.53
CA PRO A 252 9.26 -14.52 9.89
C PRO A 252 8.00 -13.84 10.43
N VAL A 253 7.84 -13.95 11.74
CA VAL A 253 6.78 -13.32 12.51
C VAL A 253 7.44 -12.42 13.54
N GLY A 254 6.93 -11.21 13.72
CA GLY A 254 7.50 -10.23 14.66
C GLY A 254 8.78 -9.57 14.16
N GLN A 255 9.04 -9.59 12.85
CA GLN A 255 10.23 -9.00 12.22
C GLN A 255 9.87 -8.41 10.86
N TRP A 256 10.56 -7.33 10.48
CA TRP A 256 10.44 -6.74 9.15
C TRP A 256 11.14 -7.59 8.10
N ILE A 257 10.52 -7.68 6.93
CA ILE A 257 11.12 -8.23 5.73
C ILE A 257 10.93 -7.27 4.56
N SER A 258 11.94 -7.16 3.71
CA SER A 258 11.82 -6.53 2.40
C SER A 258 11.42 -7.57 1.37
N LEU A 259 10.34 -7.32 0.64
CA LEU A 259 9.87 -8.13 -0.47
C LEU A 259 10.09 -7.36 -1.76
N GLU A 260 10.70 -8.01 -2.75
CA GLU A 260 10.82 -7.47 -4.10
C GLU A 260 10.18 -8.45 -5.09
N TYR A 261 9.40 -7.91 -6.02
CA TYR A 261 8.67 -8.65 -7.04
C TYR A 261 9.05 -8.12 -8.42
N THR A 262 9.18 -9.03 -9.36
CA THR A 262 9.18 -8.73 -10.79
C THR A 262 8.11 -9.56 -11.45
N PHE A 263 7.20 -8.91 -12.16
CA PHE A 263 6.20 -9.55 -13.01
C PHE A 263 6.45 -9.11 -14.45
N ILE A 264 6.60 -10.07 -15.35
CA ILE A 264 6.67 -9.86 -16.79
C ILE A 264 5.54 -10.65 -17.41
N GLU A 265 4.65 -9.98 -18.12
CA GLU A 265 3.61 -10.62 -18.91
C GLU A 265 4.21 -11.43 -20.05
N GLY A 266 3.80 -12.69 -20.16
CA GLY A 266 4.15 -13.57 -21.26
C GLY A 266 3.48 -14.93 -21.14
N ASP A 267 3.77 -15.78 -22.12
CA ASP A 267 3.32 -17.17 -22.17
C ASP A 267 4.28 -18.12 -21.45
N ALA A 268 4.21 -19.44 -21.75
CA ALA A 268 5.08 -20.45 -21.16
C ALA A 268 6.59 -20.19 -21.40
N GLU A 269 6.95 -19.47 -22.46
CA GLU A 269 8.36 -19.22 -22.83
C GLU A 269 8.83 -17.84 -22.36
N THR A 270 7.93 -16.85 -22.40
CA THR A 270 8.27 -15.43 -22.22
C THR A 270 7.82 -14.84 -20.89
N GLY A 271 6.87 -15.48 -20.20
CA GLY A 271 6.32 -14.99 -18.94
C GLY A 271 7.25 -15.26 -17.76
N ARG A 272 7.32 -14.31 -16.82
CA ARG A 272 8.15 -14.45 -15.62
C ARG A 272 7.49 -13.85 -14.38
N PHE A 273 7.51 -14.58 -13.28
CA PHE A 273 7.20 -14.08 -11.96
C PHE A 273 8.34 -14.38 -11.00
N GLN A 274 8.96 -13.34 -10.46
CA GLN A 274 10.04 -13.45 -9.50
C GLN A 274 9.65 -12.78 -8.18
N MET A 275 10.07 -13.39 -7.08
CA MET A 275 9.97 -12.80 -5.75
C MET A 275 11.27 -13.07 -4.97
N THR A 276 11.86 -12.04 -4.39
CA THR A 276 12.95 -12.14 -3.43
C THR A 276 12.53 -11.61 -2.06
N ALA A 277 13.12 -12.13 -0.99
CA ALA A 277 12.92 -11.63 0.36
C ALA A 277 14.27 -11.41 1.06
N ALA A 278 14.37 -10.32 1.81
CA ALA A 278 15.53 -10.02 2.66
C ALA A 278 15.05 -9.70 4.08
N LEU A 279 15.68 -10.32 5.07
CA LEU A 279 15.61 -9.81 6.45
C LEU A 279 16.51 -8.58 6.56
N ASP A 280 16.23 -7.71 7.54
CA ASP A 280 17.12 -6.59 7.83
C ASP A 280 18.56 -7.11 8.05
N ASP A 281 19.54 -6.41 7.44
CA ASP A 281 20.97 -6.74 7.45
C ASP A 281 21.35 -8.10 6.83
N GLN A 282 20.46 -8.74 6.06
CA GLN A 282 20.76 -9.95 5.30
C GLN A 282 20.67 -9.73 3.79
N GLU A 283 21.45 -10.53 3.06
CA GLU A 283 21.38 -10.54 1.59
C GLU A 283 20.02 -11.07 1.11
N PRO A 284 19.44 -10.50 0.04
CA PRO A 284 18.21 -11.00 -0.55
C PRO A 284 18.31 -12.47 -0.97
N GLN A 285 17.30 -13.25 -0.63
CA GLN A 285 17.14 -14.64 -1.06
C GLN A 285 16.06 -14.73 -2.14
N THR A 286 16.31 -15.51 -3.18
CA THR A 286 15.28 -15.84 -4.17
C THR A 286 14.25 -16.78 -3.55
N ILE A 287 12.99 -16.34 -3.49
CA ILE A 287 11.87 -17.13 -2.98
C ILE A 287 11.19 -17.88 -4.13
N PHE A 288 10.98 -17.19 -5.26
CA PHE A 288 10.43 -17.75 -6.49
C PHE A 288 11.13 -17.12 -7.70
N ASP A 289 11.37 -17.91 -8.74
CA ASP A 289 11.76 -17.46 -10.07
C ASP A 289 11.09 -18.36 -11.13
N ILE A 290 9.84 -18.03 -11.44
CA ILE A 290 8.96 -18.86 -12.25
C ILE A 290 8.96 -18.34 -13.67
N HIS A 291 9.33 -19.20 -14.61
CA HIS A 291 9.24 -18.97 -16.06
C HIS A 291 8.06 -19.77 -16.60
N ASN A 292 6.91 -19.11 -16.79
CA ASN A 292 5.67 -19.72 -17.26
C ASN A 292 4.64 -18.62 -17.60
N TYR A 293 3.44 -19.02 -18.05
CA TYR A 293 2.31 -18.13 -18.30
C TYR A 293 2.05 -17.17 -17.13
N THR A 294 2.10 -15.87 -17.43
CA THR A 294 1.69 -14.76 -16.54
C THR A 294 0.51 -13.98 -17.13
N ARG A 295 -0.20 -14.63 -18.06
CA ARG A 295 -1.46 -14.21 -18.67
C ARG A 295 -2.34 -15.43 -18.91
N HIS A 296 -3.59 -15.20 -19.26
CA HIS A 296 -4.47 -16.29 -19.66
C HIS A 296 -3.96 -16.97 -20.96
N PRO A 297 -3.81 -18.30 -21.03
CA PRO A 297 -3.23 -18.98 -22.19
C PRO A 297 -4.01 -18.80 -23.51
N LEU A 298 -5.32 -18.55 -23.41
CA LEU A 298 -6.19 -18.37 -24.57
C LEU A 298 -6.39 -16.90 -24.97
N ASP A 299 -5.75 -15.95 -24.30
CA ASP A 299 -5.88 -14.53 -24.63
C ASP A 299 -5.14 -14.22 -25.95
N PRO A 300 -5.84 -13.85 -27.03
CA PRO A 300 -5.22 -13.56 -28.32
C PRO A 300 -4.54 -12.19 -28.34
N SER A 301 -4.84 -11.29 -27.40
CA SER A 301 -4.37 -9.92 -27.39
C SER A 301 -4.16 -9.45 -25.94
N PRO A 302 -3.18 -10.03 -25.24
CA PRO A 302 -2.93 -9.65 -23.86
C PRO A 302 -2.53 -8.19 -23.77
N ASP A 303 -2.90 -7.52 -22.70
CA ASP A 303 -2.78 -6.07 -22.52
C ASP A 303 -2.14 -5.66 -21.19
N GLY A 304 -1.74 -6.62 -20.35
CA GLY A 304 -0.94 -6.42 -19.15
C GLY A 304 -1.75 -6.47 -17.85
N ILE A 305 -1.07 -6.24 -16.72
CA ILE A 305 -1.71 -6.13 -15.41
C ILE A 305 -2.55 -4.86 -15.36
N SER A 306 -3.87 -5.00 -15.25
CA SER A 306 -4.80 -3.88 -15.12
C SER A 306 -5.07 -3.50 -13.66
N ILE A 307 -4.94 -4.44 -12.72
CA ILE A 307 -5.09 -4.20 -11.29
C ILE A 307 -4.04 -4.99 -10.49
N ILE A 308 -3.40 -4.35 -9.53
CA ILE A 308 -2.54 -5.01 -8.54
C ILE A 308 -3.06 -4.71 -7.15
N SER A 309 -3.11 -5.73 -6.29
CA SER A 309 -3.26 -5.58 -4.85
C SER A 309 -1.90 -5.83 -4.18
N PRO A 310 -0.97 -4.86 -4.11
CA PRO A 310 0.41 -5.09 -3.67
C PRO A 310 0.53 -5.37 -2.17
N MET A 311 -0.44 -4.87 -1.38
CA MET A 311 -0.55 -5.08 0.05
C MET A 311 -1.93 -5.66 0.33
N LYS A 312 -1.99 -6.82 0.98
CA LYS A 312 -3.25 -7.51 1.21
C LYS A 312 -3.21 -8.34 2.48
N LEU A 313 -4.32 -8.31 3.19
CA LEU A 313 -4.66 -9.24 4.26
C LEU A 313 -6.02 -9.83 3.91
N TYR A 314 -6.01 -11.01 3.28
CA TYR A 314 -7.23 -11.65 2.80
C TYR A 314 -7.22 -13.15 3.08
N THR A 315 -8.21 -13.63 3.84
CA THR A 315 -8.23 -15.00 4.35
C THR A 315 -9.65 -15.47 4.68
N SER A 316 -9.81 -16.76 4.96
CA SER A 316 -11.07 -17.35 5.42
C SER A 316 -11.50 -16.87 6.81
N ALA A 317 -12.80 -16.91 7.07
CA ALA A 317 -13.37 -16.69 8.40
C ALA A 317 -12.75 -17.61 9.45
N GLU A 318 -12.57 -18.89 9.11
CA GLU A 318 -12.02 -19.89 10.02
C GLU A 318 -10.65 -19.50 10.60
N LEU A 319 -9.78 -18.89 9.78
CA LEU A 319 -8.46 -18.45 10.24
C LEU A 319 -8.54 -17.20 11.12
N ILE A 320 -9.46 -16.28 10.81
CA ILE A 320 -9.71 -15.08 11.63
C ILE A 320 -10.25 -15.51 13.00
N ASP A 321 -11.24 -16.40 13.01
CA ASP A 321 -11.89 -16.90 14.21
C ASP A 321 -10.90 -17.71 15.07
N TYR A 322 -10.04 -18.53 14.45
CA TYR A 322 -9.01 -19.26 15.19
C TYR A 322 -8.04 -18.32 15.92
N VAL A 323 -7.52 -17.29 15.26
CA VAL A 323 -6.57 -16.35 15.88
C VAL A 323 -7.25 -15.55 16.98
N THR A 324 -8.47 -15.07 16.75
CA THR A 324 -9.21 -14.25 17.72
C THR A 324 -9.70 -15.06 18.93
N ALA A 325 -10.12 -16.30 18.74
CA ALA A 325 -10.46 -17.22 19.84
C ALA A 325 -9.25 -17.54 20.75
N ASN A 326 -8.03 -17.40 20.22
CA ASN A 326 -6.78 -17.54 20.98
C ASN A 326 -6.24 -16.19 21.49
N GLY A 327 -7.07 -15.14 21.49
CA GLY A 327 -6.73 -13.81 22.02
C GLY A 327 -5.82 -12.97 21.10
N GLY A 328 -5.61 -13.41 19.86
CA GLY A 328 -4.79 -12.71 18.88
C GLY A 328 -5.58 -11.78 17.96
N LEU A 329 -4.84 -11.01 17.15
CA LEU A 329 -5.38 -10.19 16.08
C LEU A 329 -4.47 -10.30 14.85
N LEU A 330 -5.02 -10.79 13.73
CA LEU A 330 -4.28 -10.78 12.46
C LEU A 330 -4.03 -9.34 12.03
N THR A 331 -2.77 -8.92 12.10
CA THR A 331 -2.32 -7.58 11.72
C THR A 331 -1.06 -7.68 10.87
N ILE A 332 -1.05 -6.99 9.73
CA ILE A 332 0.14 -6.83 8.88
C ILE A 332 0.47 -5.33 8.81
N GLN A 333 1.73 -4.97 9.02
CA GLN A 333 2.22 -3.61 8.74
C GLN A 333 3.02 -3.60 7.45
N TRP A 334 2.89 -2.52 6.71
CA TRP A 334 3.51 -2.29 5.41
C TRP A 334 4.27 -0.97 5.45
N ASP A 335 5.45 -0.96 4.84
CA ASP A 335 6.30 0.23 4.79
C ASP A 335 7.11 0.28 3.48
N ASP A 336 7.70 1.44 3.19
CA ASP A 336 8.68 1.65 2.13
C ASP A 336 8.28 1.07 0.76
N MET A 337 7.03 1.29 0.34
CA MET A 337 6.56 0.79 -0.95
C MET A 337 7.20 1.59 -2.08
N LYS A 338 7.64 0.88 -3.11
CA LYS A 338 8.03 1.44 -4.40
C LYS A 338 7.59 0.53 -5.52
N MET A 339 6.93 1.06 -6.54
CA MET A 339 6.46 0.30 -7.68
C MET A 339 6.82 1.00 -8.98
N ILE A 340 7.18 0.22 -9.99
CA ILE A 340 7.53 0.68 -11.33
C ILE A 340 6.75 -0.17 -12.32
N GLY A 341 5.95 0.45 -13.18
CA GLY A 341 5.21 -0.23 -14.25
C GLY A 341 5.58 0.31 -15.62
N CYS A 342 5.62 -0.56 -16.64
CA CYS A 342 5.89 -0.21 -18.02
C CYS A 342 4.96 -0.96 -18.98
N ASN A 343 4.64 -0.34 -20.13
CA ASN A 343 3.78 -0.95 -21.16
C ASN A 343 4.57 -1.76 -22.21
N THR A 344 5.90 -1.69 -22.21
CA THR A 344 6.77 -2.60 -22.96
C THR A 344 8.00 -2.98 -22.14
N LEU A 345 8.66 -4.08 -22.49
CA LEU A 345 9.92 -4.50 -21.85
C LEU A 345 11.04 -3.48 -22.08
N ALA A 346 11.12 -2.90 -23.28
CA ALA A 346 12.12 -1.88 -23.62
C ALA A 346 11.98 -0.60 -22.78
N ASP A 347 10.77 -0.30 -22.34
CA ASP A 347 10.45 0.87 -21.50
C ASP A 347 10.84 0.67 -20.03
N CYS A 348 11.02 -0.57 -19.61
CA CYS A 348 11.43 -0.93 -18.25
C CYS A 348 12.94 -1.11 -18.10
N GLU A 349 13.68 -1.08 -19.21
CA GLU A 349 15.13 -1.00 -19.20
C GLU A 349 15.55 0.38 -18.66
N PRO A 350 16.27 0.40 -17.55
CA PRO A 350 16.53 1.65 -16.88
C PRO A 350 17.65 2.46 -17.58
N ASP A 351 17.42 3.76 -17.81
CA ASP A 351 18.38 4.67 -18.47
C ASP A 351 19.79 4.49 -17.89
N PRO A 352 20.75 3.90 -18.65
CA PRO A 352 22.09 3.51 -18.18
C PRO A 352 22.89 4.67 -17.55
N SER A 353 22.49 5.92 -17.77
CA SER A 353 23.08 7.10 -17.15
C SER A 353 22.73 7.28 -15.65
N ILE A 354 21.63 6.67 -15.19
CA ILE A 354 21.19 6.73 -13.78
C ILE A 354 21.77 5.51 -13.04
N PRO A 355 22.53 5.64 -11.94
CA PRO A 355 23.07 4.48 -11.24
C PRO A 355 21.98 3.55 -10.69
N GLU A 356 22.12 2.23 -10.82
CA GLU A 356 21.15 1.22 -10.35
C GLU A 356 20.73 1.40 -8.88
N LYS A 357 21.70 1.75 -8.03
CA LYS A 357 21.47 2.09 -6.62
C LYS A 357 20.50 3.25 -6.45
N VAL A 358 20.47 4.23 -7.35
CA VAL A 358 19.54 5.38 -7.28
C VAL A 358 18.14 5.01 -7.78
N ARG A 359 18.04 4.02 -8.68
CA ARG A 359 16.78 3.65 -9.33
C ARG A 359 15.84 2.86 -8.43
N MET A 360 16.39 2.02 -7.56
CA MET A 360 15.65 1.15 -6.64
C MET A 360 15.97 1.39 -5.16
N ALA A 361 16.92 2.27 -4.82
CA ALA A 361 17.07 2.66 -3.42
C ALA A 361 15.78 3.31 -2.93
N ILE A 362 15.31 2.78 -1.81
CA ILE A 362 14.65 3.56 -0.78
C ILE A 362 15.78 4.41 -0.17
N PRO A 363 15.64 5.73 -0.04
CA PRO A 363 16.64 6.55 0.64
C PRO A 363 17.02 5.88 1.97
N LYS A 364 18.30 5.58 2.19
CA LYS A 364 18.74 5.11 3.50
C LYS A 364 18.38 6.18 4.52
N ARG A 365 17.68 5.78 5.60
CA ARG A 365 17.38 6.66 6.71
C ARG A 365 18.68 7.34 7.16
N PRO A 366 18.68 8.66 7.42
CA PRO A 366 19.71 9.24 8.27
C PRO A 366 19.66 8.43 9.57
N SER A 367 20.77 7.80 9.94
CA SER A 367 20.94 7.35 11.31
C SER A 367 20.78 8.59 12.18
N LEU A 368 19.71 8.65 12.96
CA LEU A 368 19.68 9.51 14.13
C LEU A 368 20.78 8.99 15.05
N GLU A 369 21.99 9.48 14.85
CA GLU A 369 22.96 9.52 15.93
C GLU A 369 22.28 10.35 17.02
N LEU A 370 21.92 9.66 18.10
CA LEU A 370 21.46 10.29 19.32
C LEU A 370 22.68 11.00 19.89
N ASP A 371 22.72 12.32 19.73
CA ASP A 371 23.54 13.21 20.55
C ASP A 371 23.01 13.27 21.99
#